data_AF-A0AAD5JPX6-F1
#
_entry.id   AF-A0AAD5JPX6-F1
#
_cell.length_a   1.000
_cell.length_b   1.000
_cell.length_c   1.000
_cell.angle_alpha   90.00
_cell.angle_beta   90.00
_cell.angle_gamma   90.00
#
_symmetry.space_group_name_H-M   'P 1'
#
loop_
_entity.id
_entity.type
_entity.pdbx_description
1 polymer ?
#
loop_
_entity_poly.entity_id
_entity_poly.type
_entity_poly.pdbx_seq_one_letter_code
_entity_poly.pdbx_strand_id
1 'polypeptide(L)'
;MDVAELKKVCWLEIHAKFDTTNLTQGALYQVAFDIKMDESCYGWDHPVNVRLCLPDGTVKQHKQNFRLKPKNEWIDIPVDEFTLAPQNTGEIDISMDEYEGGNWKSGLIIKVVTIQPKKHHNI
;
A
#
# COMPACT_ATOMS: atom_id res chain seq x y z
N MET A 1 -6.75 -10.28 -15.62
CA MET A 1 -5.94 -9.72 -14.52
C MET A 1 -6.27 -10.55 -13.31
N ASP A 2 -5.25 -11.09 -12.68
CA ASP A 2 -5.41 -11.91 -11.50
C ASP A 2 -5.47 -11.02 -10.25
N VAL A 3 -6.08 -11.53 -9.19
CA VAL A 3 -6.19 -10.87 -7.88
C VAL A 3 -5.81 -11.87 -6.80
N ALA A 4 -5.33 -11.37 -5.67
CA ALA A 4 -5.08 -12.17 -4.47
C ALA A 4 -6.19 -11.93 -3.45
N GLU A 5 -6.75 -13.00 -2.88
CA GLU A 5 -7.75 -12.91 -1.81
C GLU A 5 -7.22 -13.53 -0.52
N LEU A 6 -7.33 -12.77 0.56
CA LEU A 6 -7.01 -13.23 1.90
C LEU A 6 -8.14 -14.11 2.45
N LYS A 7 -7.94 -15.42 2.43
CA LYS A 7 -8.94 -16.39 2.91
C LYS A 7 -9.13 -16.33 4.43
N LYS A 8 -8.06 -16.52 5.22
CA LYS A 8 -8.11 -16.50 6.69
C LYS A 8 -6.71 -16.52 7.31
N VAL A 9 -6.30 -15.47 8.01
CA VAL A 9 -5.01 -15.39 8.73
C VAL A 9 -5.14 -14.66 10.07
N CYS A 10 -4.22 -14.88 11.01
CA CYS A 10 -4.08 -14.01 12.20
C CYS A 10 -3.04 -12.90 11.98
N TRP A 11 -2.04 -13.14 11.13
CA TRP A 11 -1.00 -12.18 10.78
C TRP A 11 -1.06 -11.88 9.28
N LEU A 12 -1.25 -10.60 8.95
CA LEU A 12 -1.17 -10.09 7.59
C LEU A 12 0.17 -9.40 7.40
N GLU A 13 0.88 -9.79 6.34
CA GLU A 13 2.10 -9.11 5.92
C GLU A 13 2.24 -9.26 4.40
N ILE A 14 2.32 -8.12 3.72
CA ILE A 14 2.48 -8.03 2.27
C ILE A 14 3.64 -7.10 1.99
N HIS A 15 4.52 -7.54 1.09
CA HIS A 15 5.67 -6.77 0.63
C HIS A 15 5.70 -6.71 -0.89
N ALA A 16 6.02 -5.54 -1.41
CA ALA A 16 6.30 -5.29 -2.81
C ALA A 16 7.60 -4.51 -2.91
N LYS A 17 8.46 -4.93 -3.85
CA LYS A 17 9.71 -4.25 -4.17
C LYS A 17 9.65 -3.76 -5.59
N PHE A 18 10.21 -2.58 -5.83
CA PHE A 18 10.23 -1.99 -7.16
C PHE A 18 11.51 -1.19 -7.38
N ASP A 19 12.15 -1.42 -8.53
CA ASP A 19 13.33 -0.66 -8.92
C ASP A 19 12.93 0.64 -9.65
N THR A 20 13.24 1.77 -9.03
CA THR A 20 12.90 3.11 -9.53
C THR A 20 13.85 3.63 -10.61
N THR A 21 14.89 2.89 -11.00
CA THR A 21 15.87 3.32 -12.02
C THR A 21 15.25 3.63 -13.38
N ASN A 22 14.11 3.02 -13.71
CA ASN A 22 13.37 3.25 -14.96
C ASN A 22 12.32 4.38 -14.86
N LEU A 23 12.22 5.05 -13.71
CA LEU A 23 11.30 6.18 -13.50
C LEU A 23 11.98 7.52 -13.82
N THR A 24 11.16 8.54 -14.07
CA THR A 24 11.63 9.88 -14.43
C THR A 24 12.14 10.62 -13.20
N GLN A 25 13.43 10.96 -13.19
CA GLN A 25 14.03 11.81 -12.15
C GLN A 25 13.32 13.16 -12.04
N GLY A 26 13.17 13.66 -10.81
CA GLY A 26 12.52 14.93 -10.50
C GLY A 26 10.98 14.90 -10.50
N ALA A 27 10.35 13.81 -10.93
CA ALA A 27 8.89 13.68 -10.88
C ALA A 27 8.40 13.26 -9.48
N LEU A 28 7.23 13.79 -9.09
CA LEU A 28 6.48 13.34 -7.92
C LEU A 28 5.71 12.06 -8.26
N TYR A 29 5.89 11.03 -7.46
CA TYR A 29 5.17 9.76 -7.56
C TYR A 29 4.25 9.55 -6.38
N GLN A 30 3.08 8.96 -6.62
CA GLN A 30 2.18 8.43 -5.59
C GLN A 30 2.25 6.90 -5.59
N VAL A 31 2.34 6.32 -4.39
CA VAL A 31 2.31 4.88 -4.15
C VAL A 31 1.00 4.52 -3.45
N ALA A 32 0.29 3.51 -3.96
CA ALA A 32 -0.96 3.02 -3.37
C ALA A 32 -1.17 1.52 -3.61
N PHE A 33 -1.97 0.89 -2.75
CA PHE A 33 -2.54 -0.44 -2.99
C PHE A 33 -3.96 -0.30 -3.56
N ASP A 34 -4.24 -0.98 -4.68
CA ASP A 34 -5.61 -1.14 -5.21
C ASP A 34 -6.24 -2.38 -4.55
N ILE A 35 -7.17 -2.13 -3.64
CA ILE A 35 -7.82 -3.18 -2.83
C ILE A 35 -9.33 -3.14 -2.95
N LYS A 36 -9.95 -4.24 -2.54
CA LYS A 36 -11.38 -4.34 -2.28
C LYS A 36 -11.61 -5.10 -0.98
N MET A 37 -12.53 -4.61 -0.16
CA MET A 37 -13.02 -5.34 1.01
C MET A 37 -14.27 -6.12 0.62
N ASP A 38 -14.23 -7.44 0.73
CA ASP A 38 -15.39 -8.29 0.49
C ASP A 38 -16.54 -7.99 1.48
N GLU A 39 -17.78 -8.20 1.06
CA GLU A 39 -18.96 -8.02 1.92
C GLU A 39 -18.90 -8.85 3.21
N SER A 40 -18.34 -10.06 3.12
CA SER A 40 -18.20 -11.00 4.23
C SER A 40 -16.91 -10.81 5.03
N CYS A 41 -16.12 -9.77 4.76
CA CYS A 41 -14.87 -9.53 5.45
C CYS A 41 -15.06 -9.36 6.97
N TYR A 42 -14.11 -9.87 7.76
CA TYR A 42 -14.13 -9.76 9.21
C TYR A 42 -12.70 -9.62 9.77
N GLY A 43 -12.58 -9.24 11.05
CA GLY A 43 -11.31 -9.21 11.79
C GLY A 43 -10.46 -7.95 11.60
N TRP A 44 -11.04 -6.88 11.04
CA TRP A 44 -10.36 -5.62 10.69
C TRP A 44 -10.51 -4.52 11.77
N ASP A 45 -10.72 -4.90 13.03
CA ASP A 45 -10.92 -3.95 14.14
C ASP A 45 -9.62 -3.22 14.54
N HIS A 46 -8.47 -3.83 14.27
CA HIS A 46 -7.17 -3.19 14.40
C HIS A 46 -6.79 -2.48 13.10
N PRO A 47 -6.25 -1.24 13.16
CA PRO A 47 -5.78 -0.54 11.98
C PRO A 47 -4.60 -1.28 11.31
N VAL A 48 -4.60 -1.27 9.99
CA VAL A 48 -3.55 -1.84 9.13
C VAL A 48 -2.46 -0.79 8.92
N ASN A 49 -1.20 -1.15 9.10
CA ASN A 49 -0.07 -0.28 8.79
C ASN A 49 0.24 -0.34 7.28
N VAL A 50 0.52 0.80 6.68
CA VAL A 50 1.10 0.89 5.32
C VAL A 50 2.42 1.64 5.40
N ARG A 51 3.44 1.17 4.68
CA ARG A 51 4.81 1.70 4.76
C ARG A 51 5.47 1.78 3.38
N LEU A 52 6.24 2.85 3.19
CA LEU A 52 7.18 3.06 2.10
C LEU A 52 8.58 3.30 2.68
N CYS A 53 9.56 2.52 2.23
CA CYS A 53 10.98 2.71 2.51
C CYS A 53 11.72 3.07 1.22
N LEU A 54 12.46 4.16 1.23
CA LEU A 54 13.26 4.64 0.11
C LEU A 54 14.74 4.21 0.27
N PRO A 55 15.52 4.11 -0.83
CA PRO A 55 16.94 3.77 -0.80
C PRO A 55 17.81 4.68 0.07
N ASP A 56 17.41 5.94 0.27
CA ASP A 56 18.13 6.88 1.15
C ASP A 56 17.90 6.64 2.64
N GLY A 57 17.12 5.61 3.00
CA GLY A 57 16.75 5.28 4.38
C GLY A 57 15.53 6.05 4.87
N THR A 58 14.92 6.92 4.06
CA THR A 58 13.65 7.57 4.40
C THR A 58 12.55 6.52 4.54
N VAL A 59 11.89 6.52 5.70
CA VAL A 59 10.73 5.67 5.98
C VAL A 59 9.51 6.54 6.21
N LYS A 60 8.42 6.23 5.50
CA LYS A 60 7.11 6.84 5.73
C LYS A 60 6.09 5.75 5.99
N GLN A 61 5.31 5.89 7.06
CA GLN A 61 4.30 4.90 7.42
C GLN A 61 3.15 5.53 8.19
N HIS A 62 1.97 4.95 8.05
CA HIS A 62 0.79 5.37 8.80
C HIS A 62 -0.24 4.23 8.87
N LYS A 63 -1.19 4.37 9.79
CA LYS A 63 -2.24 3.38 10.02
C LYS A 63 -3.53 3.73 9.25
N GLN A 64 -4.16 2.73 8.68
CA GLN A 64 -5.40 2.79 7.90
C GLN A 64 -6.47 1.92 8.57
N ASN A 65 -7.66 2.49 8.80
CA ASN A 65 -8.76 1.73 9.38
C ASN A 65 -9.56 1.01 8.28
N PHE A 66 -9.31 -0.30 8.12
CA PHE A 66 -9.94 -1.12 7.07
C PHE A 66 -11.40 -1.47 7.36
N ARG A 67 -11.81 -1.45 8.64
CA ARG A 67 -13.21 -1.64 9.04
C ARG A 67 -14.13 -0.59 8.43
N LEU A 68 -13.65 0.66 8.32
CA LEU A 68 -14.41 1.81 7.82
C LEU A 68 -14.40 1.95 6.29
N LYS A 69 -13.66 1.10 5.56
CA LYS A 69 -13.59 1.17 4.10
C LYS A 69 -14.86 0.58 3.46
N PRO A 70 -15.31 1.12 2.31
CA PRO A 70 -16.47 0.60 1.59
C PRO A 70 -16.27 -0.88 1.24
N LYS A 71 -17.38 -1.62 1.20
CA LYS A 71 -17.41 -3.04 0.85
C LYS A 71 -17.78 -3.19 -0.61
N ASN A 72 -17.25 -4.24 -1.26
CA ASN A 72 -17.46 -4.57 -2.67
C ASN A 72 -17.06 -3.46 -3.67
N GLU A 73 -16.25 -2.49 -3.24
CA GLU A 73 -15.75 -1.39 -4.07
C GLU A 73 -14.22 -1.43 -4.13
N TRP A 74 -13.66 -1.19 -5.33
CA TRP A 74 -12.22 -1.01 -5.51
C TRP A 74 -11.82 0.39 -5.08
N ILE A 75 -10.85 0.48 -4.18
CA ILE A 75 -10.34 1.73 -3.63
C ILE A 75 -8.82 1.73 -3.61
N ASP A 76 -8.25 2.91 -3.77
CA ASP A 76 -6.83 3.14 -3.51
C ASP A 76 -6.61 3.35 -2.01
N ILE A 77 -5.66 2.61 -1.45
CA ILE A 77 -5.08 2.88 -0.14
C ILE A 77 -3.72 3.56 -0.35
N PRO A 78 -3.64 4.89 -0.16
CA PRO A 78 -2.38 5.61 -0.32
C PRO A 78 -1.37 5.13 0.71
N VAL A 79 -0.15 4.85 0.26
CA VAL A 79 0.99 4.55 1.15
C VAL A 79 1.73 5.85 1.45
N ASP A 80 2.24 6.52 0.40
CA ASP A 80 2.79 7.87 0.48
C ASP A 80 3.11 8.40 -0.94
N GLU A 81 3.66 9.61 -1.00
CA GLU A 81 4.22 10.23 -2.17
C GLU A 81 5.73 10.48 -2.00
N PHE A 82 6.48 10.42 -3.09
CA PHE A 82 7.90 10.77 -3.08
C PHE A 82 8.32 11.42 -4.39
N THR A 83 9.23 12.40 -4.30
CA THR A 83 9.92 12.92 -5.49
C THR A 83 11.15 12.08 -5.73
N LEU A 84 11.28 11.52 -6.94
CA LEU A 84 12.45 10.72 -7.30
C LEU A 84 13.66 11.64 -7.51
N ALA A 85 14.75 11.34 -6.81
CA ALA A 85 16.00 12.08 -6.83
C ALA A 85 17.20 11.11 -6.77
N PRO A 86 18.42 11.55 -7.15
CA PRO A 86 19.57 10.65 -7.23
C PRO A 86 19.87 9.90 -5.93
N GLN A 87 19.67 10.53 -4.76
CA GLN A 87 19.93 9.92 -3.45
C GLN A 87 18.95 8.81 -3.08
N ASN A 88 17.73 8.83 -3.62
CA ASN A 88 16.68 7.85 -3.34
C ASN A 88 16.36 6.97 -4.55
N THR A 89 17.24 6.93 -5.55
CA THR A 89 17.12 6.06 -6.72
C THR A 89 17.59 4.65 -6.39
N GLY A 90 16.80 3.65 -6.80
CA GLY A 90 17.06 2.23 -6.55
C GLY A 90 15.79 1.46 -6.16
N GLU A 91 15.98 0.33 -5.47
CA GLU A 91 14.89 -0.53 -4.99
C GLU A 91 14.17 0.11 -3.80
N ILE A 92 12.88 0.42 -3.97
CA ILE A 92 11.98 0.81 -2.87
C ILE A 92 11.30 -0.43 -2.28
N ASP A 93 10.96 -0.37 -0.99
CA ASP A 93 10.15 -1.37 -0.29
C ASP A 93 8.79 -0.78 0.10
N ILE A 94 7.72 -1.47 -0.26
CA ILE A 94 6.34 -1.07 -0.01
C ILE A 94 5.67 -2.21 0.75
N SER A 95 5.03 -1.90 1.87
CA SER A 95 4.40 -2.93 2.69
C SER A 95 3.05 -2.53 3.26
N MET A 96 2.26 -3.56 3.54
CA MET A 96 1.00 -3.50 4.27
C MET A 96 0.98 -4.63 5.30
N ASP A 97 0.78 -4.30 6.57
CA ASP A 97 0.84 -5.27 7.65
C ASP A 97 -0.21 -5.04 8.75
N GLU A 98 -0.67 -6.14 9.35
CA GLU A 98 -1.48 -6.12 10.57
C GLU A 98 -1.25 -7.44 11.34
N TYR A 99 -0.38 -7.36 12.34
CA TYR A 99 -0.07 -8.46 13.25
C TYR A 99 -0.20 -8.06 14.73
N GLU A 100 -0.43 -6.79 15.05
CA GLU A 100 -0.53 -6.27 16.42
C GLU A 100 -1.82 -6.71 17.12
N GLY A 101 -2.93 -6.76 16.38
CA GLY A 101 -4.26 -7.02 16.94
C GLY A 101 -4.54 -8.48 17.25
N GLY A 102 -3.78 -9.42 16.67
CA GLY A 102 -3.96 -10.87 16.85
C GLY A 102 -5.29 -11.44 16.32
N ASN A 103 -6.15 -10.61 15.72
CA ASN A 103 -7.45 -11.03 15.21
C ASN A 103 -7.31 -11.87 13.96
N TRP A 104 -8.09 -12.95 13.91
CA TRP A 104 -8.32 -13.67 12.66
C TRP A 104 -9.09 -12.79 11.69
N LYS A 105 -8.60 -12.66 10.47
CA LYS A 105 -9.14 -11.78 9.44
C LYS A 105 -9.22 -12.44 8.07
N SER A 106 -10.16 -11.97 7.26
CA SER A 106 -10.42 -12.46 5.90
C SER A 106 -11.02 -11.36 5.01
N GLY A 107 -11.14 -11.65 3.72
CA GLY A 107 -11.94 -10.86 2.79
C GLY A 107 -11.27 -9.59 2.29
N LEU A 108 -9.96 -9.43 2.52
CA LEU A 108 -9.15 -8.46 1.77
C LEU A 108 -8.83 -9.04 0.39
N ILE A 109 -9.12 -8.30 -0.65
CA ILE A 109 -8.77 -8.63 -2.03
C ILE A 109 -7.82 -7.55 -2.54
N ILE A 110 -6.70 -7.96 -3.15
CA ILE A 110 -5.67 -7.05 -3.65
C ILE A 110 -5.49 -7.31 -5.14
N LYS A 111 -5.44 -6.23 -5.90
CA LYS A 111 -5.20 -6.28 -7.34
C LYS A 111 -3.76 -5.98 -7.67
N VAL A 112 -3.29 -4.79 -7.30
CA VAL A 112 -1.97 -4.27 -7.66
C VAL A 112 -1.46 -3.28 -6.62
N VAL A 113 -0.14 -3.06 -6.65
CA VAL A 113 0.49 -1.85 -6.10
C VAL A 113 0.74 -0.90 -7.27
N THR A 114 0.32 0.35 -7.14
CA THR A 114 0.48 1.36 -8.19
C THR A 114 1.56 2.36 -7.79
N ILE A 115 2.46 2.68 -8.72
CA ILE A 115 3.44 3.76 -8.60
C ILE A 115 3.22 4.66 -9.81
N GLN A 116 2.66 5.84 -9.61
CA GLN A 116 2.20 6.70 -10.71
C GLN A 116 2.68 8.14 -10.56
N PRO A 117 3.07 8.82 -11.66
CA PRO A 117 3.38 10.25 -11.61
C PRO A 117 2.16 11.04 -11.17
N LYS A 118 2.32 11.87 -10.14
CA LYS A 118 1.32 12.83 -9.70
C LYS A 118 1.59 14.16 -10.41
N LYS A 119 0.58 14.68 -11.11
CA LYS A 119 0.71 15.99 -11.75
C LYS A 119 0.88 17.06 -10.66
N HIS A 120 1.88 17.92 -10.80
CA HIS A 120 1.89 19.18 -10.07
C HIS A 120 0.66 19.98 -10.51
N HIS A 121 -0.24 20.29 -9.57
CA HIS A 121 -1.24 21.31 -9.81
C HIS A 121 -0.52 22.66 -9.71
N ASN A 122 -0.18 23.23 -10.86
CA ASN A 122 0.24 24.62 -10.92
C ASN A 122 -0.98 25.47 -10.55
N ILE A 123 -0.91 26.16 -9.41
CA ILE A 123 -1.80 27.28 -9.07
C ILE A 123 -1.18 28.55 -9.66
#